data_AF-A0AAJ2KUL6-F1
#
_entry.id   AF-A0AAJ2KUL6-F1
#
_cell.length_a   1.000
_cell.length_b   1.000
_cell.length_c   1.000
_cell.angle_alpha   90.00
_cell.angle_beta   90.00
_cell.angle_gamma   90.00
#
_symmetry.space_group_name_H-M   'P 1'
#
loop_
_entity.id
_entity.type
_entity.pdbx_description
1 polymer ?
#
loop_
_entity_poly.entity_id
_entity_poly.type
_entity_poly.pdbx_seq_one_letter_code
_entity_poly.pdbx_strand_id
1 'polypeptide(L)'
;MKNNEFWNPAGSVELAHQQALEWVCDAYLFYLVSLHRRPVYRHQYGDISLNQPALQGFIDSYLEDKGWDMEKRRAHYINILDLIKYMHRSNSDFIDWGTVPTLTPRGIRWMNACFSRLGEMVNSSGGWENCVSKEEIN
;
A
#
# COMPACT_ATOMS: atom_id res chain seq x y z
N MET A 1 27.99 7.11 11.56
CA MET A 1 26.87 7.26 10.60
C MET A 1 25.82 8.13 11.26
N LYS A 2 25.36 9.20 10.60
CA LYS A 2 24.34 10.09 11.16
C LYS A 2 22.98 9.40 11.03
N ASN A 3 22.16 9.43 12.09
CA ASN A 3 20.83 8.79 12.13
C ASN A 3 19.87 9.21 10.98
N ASN A 4 20.17 10.29 10.25
CA ASN A 4 19.36 10.77 9.13
C ASN A 4 19.53 9.99 7.82
N GLU A 5 20.67 9.32 7.60
CA GLU A 5 20.90 8.55 6.35
C GLU A 5 20.05 7.27 6.28
N PHE A 6 19.70 6.71 7.44
CA PHE A 6 18.86 5.51 7.52
C PHE A 6 17.43 5.76 7.02
N TRP A 7 16.89 6.94 7.29
CA TRP A 7 15.53 7.30 6.90
C TRP A 7 15.44 7.82 5.45
N ASN A 8 16.55 8.26 4.85
CA ASN A 8 16.59 8.74 3.47
C ASN A 8 17.71 8.05 2.66
N PRO A 9 17.59 6.74 2.37
CA PRO A 9 18.61 5.97 1.66
C PRO A 9 18.73 6.35 0.16
N ALA A 10 17.84 7.23 -0.31
CA ALA A 10 17.45 7.39 -1.71
C ALA A 10 18.05 8.63 -2.41
N GLY A 11 18.69 9.54 -1.68
CA GLY A 11 19.24 10.78 -2.24
C GLY A 11 18.21 11.89 -2.52
N SER A 12 16.91 11.58 -2.68
CA SER A 12 15.80 12.56 -2.81
C SER A 12 14.53 12.16 -2.05
N VAL A 13 13.69 13.14 -1.71
CA VAL A 13 12.40 12.93 -1.02
C VAL A 13 11.43 12.10 -1.87
N GLU A 14 11.44 12.32 -3.19
CA GLU A 14 10.60 11.61 -4.17
C GLU A 14 10.92 10.12 -4.20
N LEU A 15 12.20 9.77 -4.26
CA LEU A 15 12.62 8.37 -4.34
C LEU A 15 12.39 7.65 -3.00
N ALA A 16 12.58 8.35 -1.87
CA ALA A 16 12.21 7.83 -0.56
C ALA A 16 10.69 7.65 -0.39
N HIS A 17 9.89 8.54 -0.98
CA HIS A 17 8.44 8.42 -1.01
C HIS A 17 8.00 7.21 -1.83
N GLN A 18 8.52 7.08 -3.05
CA GLN A 18 8.22 5.97 -3.96
C GLN A 18 8.59 4.62 -3.34
N GLN A 19 9.77 4.52 -2.73
CA GLN A 19 10.21 3.30 -2.06
C GLN A 19 9.30 2.94 -0.87
N ALA A 20 8.91 3.92 -0.06
CA ALA A 20 8.00 3.67 1.06
C ALA A 20 6.62 3.21 0.59
N LEU A 21 6.12 3.80 -0.50
CA LEU A 21 4.86 3.42 -1.13
C LEU A 21 4.94 1.99 -1.69
N GLU A 22 6.03 1.64 -2.37
CA GLU A 22 6.26 0.30 -2.91
C GLU A 22 6.23 -0.76 -1.80
N TRP A 23 6.96 -0.52 -0.70
CA TRP A 23 6.96 -1.42 0.45
C TRP A 23 5.59 -1.60 1.09
N VAL A 24 4.80 -0.54 1.24
CA VAL A 24 3.43 -0.64 1.76
C VAL A 24 2.57 -1.50 0.83
N CYS A 25 2.69 -1.29 -0.48
CA CYS A 25 1.92 -2.02 -1.47
C CYS A 25 2.26 -3.52 -1.45
N ASP A 26 3.55 -3.85 -1.47
CA ASP A 26 4.01 -5.23 -1.42
C ASP A 26 3.62 -5.91 -0.11
N ALA A 27 3.80 -5.22 1.02
CA ALA A 27 3.41 -5.74 2.33
C ALA A 27 1.92 -6.08 2.39
N TYR A 28 1.07 -5.27 1.76
CA TYR A 28 -0.36 -5.52 1.69
C TYR A 28 -0.70 -6.69 0.75
N LEU A 29 -0.05 -6.77 -0.42
CA LEU A 29 -0.23 -7.90 -1.34
C LEU A 29 0.19 -9.22 -0.69
N PHE A 30 1.34 -9.24 0.00
CA PHE A 30 1.79 -10.40 0.77
C PHE A 30 0.79 -10.77 1.88
N TYR A 31 0.22 -9.78 2.56
CA TYR A 31 -0.85 -10.02 3.53
C TYR A 31 -2.06 -10.69 2.90
N LEU A 32 -2.57 -10.18 1.76
CA LEU A 32 -3.70 -10.78 1.05
C LEU A 32 -3.39 -12.20 0.56
N VAL A 33 -2.20 -12.41 -0.01
CA VAL A 33 -1.74 -13.73 -0.44
C VAL A 33 -1.62 -14.69 0.76
N SER A 34 -1.18 -14.22 1.92
CA SER A 34 -1.11 -15.06 3.13
C SER A 34 -2.49 -15.52 3.61
N LEU A 35 -3.53 -14.71 3.42
CA LEU A 35 -4.91 -15.02 3.82
C LEU A 35 -5.67 -15.85 2.78
N HIS A 36 -5.54 -15.49 1.51
CA HIS A 36 -6.42 -15.98 0.43
C HIS A 36 -5.67 -16.78 -0.64
N ARG A 37 -4.35 -16.94 -0.51
CA ARG A 37 -3.44 -17.55 -1.52
C ARG A 37 -3.45 -16.84 -2.87
N ARG A 38 -4.04 -15.64 -2.94
CA ARG A 38 -4.16 -14.77 -4.13
C ARG A 38 -4.19 -13.30 -3.68
N PRO A 39 -3.73 -12.35 -4.51
CA PRO A 39 -3.76 -10.91 -4.20
C PRO A 39 -5.18 -10.34 -4.41
N VAL A 40 -6.14 -10.83 -3.62
CA VAL A 40 -7.56 -10.48 -3.75
C VAL A 40 -8.05 -9.92 -2.42
N TYR A 41 -8.68 -8.75 -2.45
CA TYR A 41 -9.43 -8.21 -1.33
C TYR A 41 -10.89 -8.67 -1.45
N ARG A 42 -11.39 -9.42 -0.47
CA ARG A 42 -12.77 -9.91 -0.44
C ARG A 42 -13.70 -8.85 0.14
N HIS A 43 -14.63 -8.37 -0.67
CA HIS A 43 -15.66 -7.43 -0.24
C HIS A 43 -17.05 -8.07 -0.32
N GLN A 44 -18.03 -7.55 0.43
CA GLN A 44 -19.41 -8.07 0.42
C GLN A 44 -20.09 -7.99 -0.97
N TYR A 45 -19.64 -7.07 -1.83
CA TYR A 45 -20.15 -6.88 -3.19
C TYR A 45 -19.30 -7.56 -4.27
N GLY A 46 -18.30 -8.37 -3.87
CA GLY A 46 -17.43 -9.09 -4.79
C GLY A 46 -15.95 -9.00 -4.44
N ASP A 47 -15.17 -9.82 -5.12
CA ASP A 47 -13.73 -9.91 -4.95
C ASP A 47 -13.01 -8.86 -5.81
N ILE A 48 -12.15 -8.05 -5.18
CA ILE A 48 -11.33 -7.05 -5.87
C ILE A 48 -9.94 -7.64 -6.07
N SER A 49 -9.60 -7.95 -7.32
CA SER A 49 -8.24 -8.38 -7.68
C SER A 49 -7.30 -7.19 -7.70
N LEU A 50 -6.19 -7.28 -6.98
CA LEU A 50 -5.23 -6.18 -6.83
C LEU A 50 -3.90 -6.56 -7.48
N ASN A 51 -3.26 -5.57 -8.08
CA ASN A 51 -1.87 -5.64 -8.53
C ASN A 51 -1.09 -4.46 -7.93
N GLN A 52 0.24 -4.55 -7.97
CA GLN A 52 1.11 -3.56 -7.33
C GLN A 52 0.94 -2.14 -7.94
N PRO A 53 0.92 -1.93 -9.28
CA PRO A 53 0.76 -0.59 -9.84
C PRO A 53 -0.59 0.06 -9.53
N ALA A 54 -1.69 -0.70 -9.57
CA ALA A 54 -3.02 -0.18 -9.24
C ALA A 54 -3.12 0.19 -7.76
N LEU A 55 -2.48 -0.61 -6.89
CA LEU A 55 -2.42 -0.34 -5.45
C LEU A 55 -1.64 0.96 -5.16
N GLN A 56 -0.50 1.14 -5.82
CA GLN A 56 0.31 2.36 -5.71
C GLN A 56 -0.49 3.59 -6.14
N GLY A 57 -1.06 3.56 -7.36
CA GLY A 57 -1.85 4.67 -7.88
C GLY A 57 -3.06 5.00 -7.00
N PHE A 58 -3.82 3.99 -6.57
CA PHE A 58 -5.00 4.21 -5.74
C PHE A 58 -4.67 4.85 -4.40
N ILE A 59 -3.69 4.30 -3.66
CA ILE A 59 -3.34 4.82 -2.33
C ILE A 59 -2.79 6.23 -2.45
N ASP A 60 -1.88 6.44 -3.40
CA ASP A 60 -1.13 7.67 -3.50
C ASP A 60 -2.04 8.82 -3.94
N SER A 61 -2.84 8.61 -4.99
CA SER A 61 -3.86 9.57 -5.42
C SER A 61 -4.90 9.84 -4.32
N TYR A 62 -5.33 8.81 -3.57
CA TYR A 62 -6.29 9.01 -2.47
C TYR A 62 -5.75 9.94 -1.37
N LEU A 63 -4.47 9.85 -1.03
CA LEU A 63 -3.85 10.74 -0.05
C LEU A 63 -3.56 12.12 -0.63
N GLU A 64 -3.20 12.20 -1.91
CA GLU A 64 -3.02 13.45 -2.64
C GLU A 64 -4.31 14.26 -2.71
N ASP A 65 -5.43 13.62 -3.09
CA ASP A 65 -6.77 14.23 -3.13
C ASP A 65 -7.22 14.74 -1.75
N LYS A 66 -6.69 14.15 -0.68
CA LYS A 66 -6.90 14.61 0.70
C LYS A 66 -6.05 15.84 1.06
N GLY A 67 -5.25 16.36 0.13
CA GLY A 67 -4.34 17.49 0.30
C GLY A 67 -3.11 17.16 1.14
N TRP A 68 -2.63 15.91 1.12
CA TRP A 68 -1.42 15.54 1.85
C TRP A 68 -0.18 15.77 1.00
N ASP A 69 0.74 16.56 1.55
CA ASP A 69 2.07 16.75 0.96
C ASP A 69 2.87 15.42 0.95
N MET A 70 3.84 15.32 0.03
CA MET A 70 4.66 14.14 -0.21
C MET A 70 5.42 13.69 1.04
N GLU A 71 5.98 14.61 1.81
CA GLU A 71 6.67 14.26 3.07
C GLU A 71 5.71 13.61 4.08
N LYS A 72 4.48 14.13 4.16
CA LYS A 72 3.43 13.62 5.04
C LYS A 72 2.94 12.25 4.57
N ARG A 73 2.78 12.04 3.26
CA ARG A 73 2.46 10.73 2.67
C ARG A 73 3.54 9.70 2.98
N ARG A 74 4.81 10.04 2.73
CA ARG A 74 5.97 9.19 3.06
C ARG A 74 6.00 8.84 4.55
N ALA A 75 5.85 9.83 5.42
CA ALA A 75 5.84 9.59 6.86
C ALA A 75 4.69 8.65 7.27
N HIS A 76 3.53 8.78 6.65
CA HIS A 76 2.41 7.86 6.87
C HIS A 76 2.75 6.43 6.44
N TYR A 77 3.31 6.23 5.24
CA TYR A 77 3.71 4.91 4.74
C TYR A 77 4.71 4.22 5.68
N ILE A 78 5.72 4.95 6.13
CA ILE A 78 6.71 4.46 7.10
C ILE A 78 6.03 4.07 8.43
N ASN A 79 5.11 4.88 8.92
CA ASN A 79 4.43 4.65 10.21
C ASN A 79 3.49 3.44 10.22
N ILE A 80 2.97 3.02 9.06
CA ILE A 80 2.09 1.85 8.97
C ILE A 80 2.87 0.54 8.77
N LEU A 81 4.17 0.62 8.45
CA LEU A 81 5.09 -0.52 8.37
C LEU A 81 5.69 -0.86 9.73
N ASP A 82 5.81 -2.15 10.04
CA ASP A 82 6.49 -2.65 11.24
C ASP A 82 7.99 -2.76 10.99
N LEU A 83 8.65 -1.60 10.96
CA LEU A 83 10.10 -1.51 10.74
C LEU A 83 10.91 -2.04 11.92
N ILE A 84 10.37 -2.02 13.14
CA ILE A 84 11.04 -2.56 14.33
C ILE A 84 11.21 -4.07 14.17
N LYS A 85 10.12 -4.78 13.83
CA LYS A 85 10.16 -6.22 13.57
C LYS A 85 10.99 -6.56 12.35
N TYR A 86 11.03 -5.68 11.34
CA TYR A 86 11.90 -5.84 10.18
C TYR A 86 13.39 -5.74 10.57
N MET A 87 13.77 -4.71 11.34
CA MET A 87 15.16 -4.47 11.77
C MET A 87 15.66 -5.48 12.80
N HIS A 88 14.78 -6.03 13.65
CA HIS A 88 15.15 -7.04 14.65
C HIS A 88 15.36 -8.45 14.06
N ARG A 89 15.23 -8.63 12.74
CA ARG A 89 15.67 -9.85 12.04
C ARG A 89 17.20 -9.84 11.92
N SER A 90 17.89 -10.03 13.04
CA SER A 90 19.35 -10.24 13.07
C SER A 90 19.75 -11.71 12.85
N ASN A 91 18.83 -12.58 12.41
CA ASN A 91 19.05 -14.02 12.24
C ASN A 91 18.22 -14.62 11.08
N SER A 92 18.73 -14.48 9.85
CA SER A 92 18.62 -15.57 8.88
C SER A 92 19.80 -15.48 7.92
N ASP A 93 20.71 -16.46 8.00
CA ASP A 93 21.79 -16.76 7.05
C ASP A 93 21.25 -17.16 5.65
N PHE A 94 20.19 -16.50 5.18
CA PHE A 94 19.52 -16.80 3.93
C PHE A 94 19.29 -15.49 3.17
N ILE A 95 20.38 -15.01 2.56
CA ILE A 95 20.45 -14.07 1.43
C ILE A 95 19.12 -13.31 1.17
N ASP A 96 18.91 -12.21 1.91
CA ASP A 96 17.72 -11.37 1.83
C ASP A 96 17.75 -10.46 0.58
N TRP A 97 17.40 -11.03 -0.58
CA TRP A 97 17.11 -10.27 -1.80
C TRP A 97 15.61 -9.89 -1.94
N GLY A 98 14.77 -10.04 -0.91
CA GLY A 98 13.31 -9.88 -1.07
C GLY A 98 12.42 -9.86 0.17
N THR A 99 12.95 -9.56 1.37
CA THR A 99 12.11 -9.45 2.57
C THR A 99 11.48 -8.06 2.65
N VAL A 100 10.19 -7.95 2.39
CA VAL A 100 9.43 -6.70 2.55
C VAL A 100 8.99 -6.53 4.02
N PRO A 101 9.06 -5.31 4.60
CA PRO A 101 8.53 -5.06 5.94
C PRO A 101 7.04 -5.41 6.03
N THR A 102 6.61 -6.00 7.13
CA THR A 102 5.20 -6.34 7.32
C THR A 102 4.38 -5.12 7.73
N LEU A 103 3.11 -5.05 7.36
CA LEU A 103 2.22 -4.01 7.88
C LEU A 103 1.93 -4.21 9.37
N THR A 104 1.83 -3.10 10.09
CA THR A 104 1.26 -3.07 11.44
C THR A 104 -0.23 -3.46 11.40
N PRO A 105 -0.81 -3.95 12.51
CA PRO A 105 -2.25 -4.20 12.58
C PRO A 105 -3.10 -2.95 12.26
N ARG A 106 -2.59 -1.76 12.59
CA ARG A 106 -3.22 -0.49 12.23
C ARG A 106 -3.15 -0.22 10.73
N GLY A 107 -1.99 -0.48 10.11
CA GLY A 107 -1.80 -0.40 8.66
C GLY A 107 -2.77 -1.31 7.90
N ILE A 108 -2.89 -2.57 8.34
CA ILE A 108 -3.85 -3.52 7.76
C ILE A 108 -5.29 -3.00 7.84
N ARG A 109 -5.72 -2.52 9.02
CA ARG A 109 -7.07 -1.96 9.19
C ARG A 109 -7.30 -0.75 8.29
N TRP A 110 -6.31 0.12 8.17
CA TRP A 110 -6.39 1.29 7.31
C TRP A 110 -6.51 0.91 5.83
N MET A 111 -5.65 -0.01 5.36
CA MET A 111 -5.71 -0.54 4.00
C MET A 111 -7.06 -1.19 3.69
N ASN A 112 -7.55 -2.05 4.58
CA ASN A 112 -8.85 -2.70 4.43
C ASN A 112 -10.00 -1.69 4.40
N ALA A 113 -9.90 -0.59 5.17
CA ALA A 113 -10.92 0.46 5.15
C ALA A 113 -10.93 1.23 3.81
N CYS A 114 -9.76 1.50 3.23
CA CYS A 114 -9.66 2.12 1.90
C CYS A 114 -10.33 1.23 0.84
N PHE A 115 -10.07 -0.08 0.85
CA PHE A 115 -10.68 -1.01 -0.10
C PHE A 115 -12.16 -1.30 0.15
N SER A 116 -12.60 -1.29 1.41
CA SER A 116 -14.03 -1.36 1.74
C SER A 116 -14.78 -0.18 1.12
N ARG A 117 -14.24 1.04 1.28
CA ARG A 117 -14.82 2.24 0.68
C ARG A 117 -14.83 2.18 -0.85
N LEU A 118 -13.75 1.69 -1.45
CA LEU A 118 -13.70 1.48 -2.91
C LEU A 118 -14.82 0.53 -3.36
N GLY A 119 -14.99 -0.60 -2.67
CA GLY A 119 -16.04 -1.57 -2.97
C GLY A 119 -17.44 -0.98 -2.86
N GLU A 120 -17.69 -0.13 -1.85
CA GLU A 120 -18.95 0.60 -1.71
C GLU A 120 -19.18 1.61 -2.85
N MET A 121 -18.14 2.36 -3.25
CA MET A 121 -18.22 3.34 -4.35
C MET A 121 -18.47 2.69 -5.71
N VAL A 122 -17.83 1.55 -5.97
CA VAL A 122 -18.05 0.79 -7.20
C VAL A 122 -19.47 0.23 -7.23
N ASN A 123 -19.95 -0.30 -6.11
CA ASN A 123 -21.31 -0.81 -6.02
C ASN A 123 -22.36 0.30 -6.21
N SER A 124 -22.16 1.47 -5.59
CA SER A 124 -23.07 2.61 -5.78
C SER A 124 -23.07 3.15 -7.21
N SER A 125 -21.97 2.96 -7.93
CA SER A 125 -21.84 3.29 -9.36
C SER A 125 -22.50 2.27 -10.29
N GLY A 126 -23.04 1.17 -9.75
CA GLY A 126 -23.67 0.08 -10.52
C GLY A 126 -22.70 -1.01 -10.96
N GLY A 127 -21.51 -1.11 -10.35
CA GLY A 127 -20.47 -2.07 -10.70
C GLY A 127 -19.36 -1.48 -11.58
N TRP A 128 -18.27 -2.24 -11.73
CA TRP A 128 -17.06 -1.79 -12.42
C TRP A 128 -17.28 -1.41 -13.90
N GLU A 129 -18.17 -2.12 -14.60
CA GLU A 129 -18.51 -1.84 -16.02
C GLU A 129 -19.09 -0.43 -16.21
N ASN A 130 -19.85 0.04 -15.23
CA ASN A 130 -20.46 1.36 -15.24
C ASN A 130 -19.50 2.48 -14.79
N CYS A 131 -18.40 2.13 -14.11
CA CYS A 131 -17.34 3.09 -13.77
C CYS A 131 -16.49 3.41 -14.99
N VAL A 132 -16.04 2.38 -15.72
CA VAL A 132 -15.15 2.52 -16.89
C VAL A 132 -15.86 3.23 -18.05
N SER A 133 -17.13 2.92 -18.29
CA SER A 133 -17.91 3.56 -19.37
C SER A 133 -18.18 5.05 -19.14
N LYS A 134 -18.11 5.56 -17.90
CA LYS A 134 -18.23 6.99 -17.61
C LYS A 134 -16.96 7.77 -17.93
N GLU A 135 -15.81 7.10 -17.97
CA GLU A 135 -14.52 7.71 -18.31
C GLU A 135 -14.35 7.87 -19.84
N GLU A 136 -15.00 7.01 -20.64
CA GLU A 136 -14.94 7.10 -22.12
C GLU A 136 -15.84 8.19 -22.73
N ILE A 137 -16.72 8.81 -21.93
CA ILE A 137 -17.70 9.82 -22.38
C ILE A 137 -17.30 11.25 -21.94
N ASN A 138 -16.20 11.42 -21.19
CA ASN A 138 -15.67 12.73 -20.79
C ASN A 138 -14.38 13.11 -21.53
#